data_AF-G9M977-F1
#
_entry.id   AF-G9M977-F1
#
_cell.length_a   1.000
_cell.length_b   1.000
_cell.length_c   1.000
_cell.angle_alpha   90.00
_cell.angle_beta   90.00
_cell.angle_gamma   90.00
#
_symmetry.space_group_name_H-M   'P 1'
#
loop_
_entity.id
_entity.type
_entity.pdbx_description
1 polymer ?
#
loop_
_entity_poly.entity_id
_entity_poly.type
_entity_poly.pdbx_seq_one_letter_code
_entity_poly.pdbx_strand_id
1 'polypeptide(L)' 'LQRDVDATFAYQAQIPKSDINIKGSIDRKWNVCTTLEKRLHPVPFTFALSTMFSPAKHQLRMGVGFLLG' A
#
# COMPACT_ATOMS: atom_id res chain seq x y z
N LEU A 1 -6.89 -15.43 -29.38
CA LEU A 1 -6.91 -15.63 -27.92
C LEU A 1 -5.80 -14.78 -27.32
N GLN A 2 -6.08 -13.55 -26.88
CA GLN A 2 -5.06 -12.68 -26.28
C GLN A 2 -4.80 -13.19 -24.85
N ARG A 3 -3.60 -13.70 -24.55
CA ARG A 3 -3.24 -14.08 -23.18
C ARG A 3 -2.62 -12.88 -22.49
N ASP A 4 -3.41 -12.21 -21.65
CA ASP A 4 -2.89 -11.20 -20.73
C ASP A 4 -2.22 -11.92 -19.55
N VAL A 5 -0.89 -11.82 -19.47
CA VAL A 5 -0.09 -12.35 -18.37
C VAL A 5 0.28 -11.17 -17.46
N ASP A 6 -0.42 -11.06 -16.34
CA ASP A 6 -0.11 -10.11 -15.29
C ASP A 6 0.67 -10.82 -14.18
N ALA A 7 1.89 -10.35 -13.93
CA ALA A 7 2.70 -10.77 -12.80
C ALA A 7 2.84 -9.59 -11.84
N THR A 8 2.65 -9.86 -10.56
CA THR A 8 2.71 -8.88 -9.47
C THR A 8 3.71 -9.35 -8.45
N PHE A 9 4.67 -8.49 -8.12
CA PHE A 9 5.55 -8.69 -6.99
C PHE A 9 5.01 -7.90 -5.81
N ALA A 10 4.71 -8.57 -4.70
CA ALA A 10 4.21 -7.93 -3.49
C ALA A 10 5.05 -8.31 -2.28
N TYR A 11 5.27 -7.35 -1.39
CA TYR A 11 5.98 -7.51 -0.14
C TYR A 11 5.19 -6.89 1.00
N GLN A 12 5.14 -7.58 2.12
CA GLN A 12 4.52 -7.10 3.34
C GLN A 12 5.53 -7.22 4.48
N ALA A 13 5.86 -6.08 5.08
CA ALA A 13 6.66 -5.99 6.30
C ALA A 13 5.76 -5.59 7.45
N GLN A 14 5.68 -6.46 8.46
CA GLN A 14 4.99 -6.16 9.71
C GLN A 14 6.02 -6.04 10.83
N ILE A 15 6.02 -4.90 11.53
CA ILE A 15 6.86 -4.66 12.69
C ILE A 15 5.98 -4.76 13.94
N PRO A 16 5.96 -5.91 14.63
CA PRO A 16 5.10 -6.12 15.80
C PRO A 16 5.51 -5.26 17.00
N LYS A 17 6.76 -4.77 17.06
CA LYS A 17 7.24 -3.92 18.17
C LYS A 17 6.65 -2.51 18.17
N SER A 18 6.11 -2.06 17.04
CA SER A 18 5.62 -0.67 16.90
C SER A 18 4.37 -0.58 16.03
N ASP A 19 3.68 -1.71 15.88
CA ASP A 19 2.44 -1.91 15.13
C ASP A 19 2.41 -1.18 13.78
N ILE A 20 3.50 -1.34 13.03
CA ILE A 20 3.63 -0.83 11.67
C ILE A 20 3.39 -1.97 10.71
N ASN A 21 2.53 -1.75 9.72
CA ASN A 21 2.32 -2.66 8.62
C ASN A 21 2.60 -1.90 7.31
N ILE A 22 3.63 -2.31 6.59
CA ILE A 22 4.01 -1.73 5.31
C ILE A 22 3.75 -2.79 4.26
N LYS A 23 2.97 -2.45 3.24
CA LYS A 23 2.74 -3.30 2.06
C LYS A 23 3.21 -2.53 0.84
N GLY A 24 3.94 -3.18 -0.04
CA GLY A 24 4.34 -2.64 -1.33
C GLY A 24 4.07 -3.68 -2.39
N SER A 25 3.53 -3.29 -3.53
CA SER A 25 3.35 -4.16 -4.69
C SER A 25 3.67 -3.45 -5.98
N ILE A 26 4.23 -4.19 -6.93
CA ILE A 26 4.61 -3.70 -8.25
C ILE A 26 4.14 -4.71 -9.29
N ASP A 27 3.33 -4.24 -10.24
CA ASP A 27 2.80 -5.04 -11.33
C ASP A 27 3.63 -4.91 -12.61
N ARG A 28 3.54 -5.90 -13.50
CA ARG A 28 4.11 -5.88 -14.86
C ARG A 28 3.70 -4.65 -15.68
N LYS A 29 2.53 -4.09 -15.39
CA LYS A 29 1.98 -2.86 -15.99
C LYS A 29 2.58 -1.57 -15.41
N TRP A 30 3.71 -1.68 -14.71
CA TRP A 30 4.39 -0.58 -14.02
C TRP A 30 3.56 0.10 -12.92
N ASN A 31 2.46 -0.50 -12.50
CA ASN A 31 1.70 0.02 -11.38
C ASN A 31 2.46 -0.28 -10.08
N VAL A 32 2.70 0.75 -9.29
CA VAL A 32 3.32 0.65 -7.97
C VAL A 32 2.27 1.01 -6.94
N CYS A 33 2.01 0.13 -5.97
CA CYS A 33 1.14 0.39 -4.85
C CYS A 33 1.92 0.26 -3.55
N THR A 34 1.72 1.18 -2.63
CA THR A 34 2.34 1.15 -1.31
C THR A 34 1.30 1.56 -0.28
N THR A 35 1.21 0.82 0.82
CA THR A 35 0.35 1.15 1.96
C THR A 35 1.15 1.05 3.24
N LEU A 36 1.15 2.11 4.03
CA LEU A 36 1.75 2.20 5.35
C LEU A 36 0.62 2.37 6.36
N GLU A 37 0.45 1.39 7.24
CA GLU A 37 -0.43 1.48 8.39
C GLU A 37 0.46 1.60 9.63
N LYS A 38 0.20 2.60 10.46
CA LYS A 38 0.92 2.85 11.71
C LYS A 38 -0.10 2.99 12.83
N ARG A 39 -0.11 2.04 13.75
CA ARG A 39 -0.90 2.15 14.98
C ARG A 39 -0.09 2.86 16.05
N LEU A 40 -0.71 3.83 16.74
CA LEU A 40 -0.06 4.59 17.80
C LEU A 40 -0.57 4.14 19.17
N HIS A 41 0.08 3.18 19.81
CA HIS A 41 -0.16 2.89 21.24
C HIS A 41 0.23 4.11 22.08
N PRO A 42 -0.58 4.60 23.06
CA PRO A 42 -1.72 3.99 23.76
C PRO A 42 -3.14 4.41 23.29
N VAL A 43 -3.28 5.12 22.15
CA VAL A 43 -4.59 5.52 21.61
C VAL A 43 -5.02 4.59 20.47
N PRO A 44 -6.30 4.24 20.31
CA PRO A 44 -6.77 3.36 19.23
C PRO A 44 -6.82 4.10 17.88
N PHE A 45 -5.71 4.75 17.52
CA PHE A 45 -5.55 5.52 16.31
C PHE A 45 -4.65 4.78 15.35
N THR A 46 -5.16 4.49 14.16
CA THR A 46 -4.36 3.94 13.07
C THR A 46 -4.23 4.98 11.97
N PHE A 47 -3.00 5.43 11.74
CA PHE A 47 -2.67 6.21 10.56
C PHE A 47 -2.51 5.26 9.38
N ALA A 48 -3.26 5.50 8.30
CA ALA A 48 -3.18 4.74 7.07
C ALA A 48 -2.78 5.68 5.93
N LEU A 49 -1.61 5.47 5.34
CA LEU A 49 -1.15 6.15 4.15
C LEU A 49 -1.12 5.15 3.01
N SER A 50 -1.76 5.45 1.90
CA SER A 50 -1.74 4.65 0.68
C SER A 50 -1.27 5.50 -0.50
N THR A 51 -0.54 4.90 -1.41
CA THR A 51 -0.08 5.53 -2.64
C THR A 51 -0.12 4.50 -3.73
N MET A 52 -0.74 4.85 -4.84
CA MET A 52 -0.81 4.05 -6.05
C MET A 52 -0.37 4.94 -7.21
N PHE A 53 0.72 4.53 -7.85
CA PHE A 53 1.27 5.19 -9.01
C PHE A 53 1.09 4.30 -10.23
N SER A 54 0.40 4.83 -11.23
CA SER A 54 0.11 4.15 -12.49
C SER A 54 0.67 4.98 -13.65
N PRO A 55 1.93 4.75 -14.06
CA PRO A 55 2.54 5.40 -15.21
C PRO A 55 1.72 5.23 -16.49
N ALA A 56 1.18 4.02 -16.71
CA ALA A 56 0.40 3.69 -17.89
C ALA A 56 -0.87 4.55 -18.07
N LYS A 57 -1.40 5.11 -16.98
CA LYS A 57 -2.59 5.97 -16.99
C LYS A 57 -2.25 7.43 -16.64
N HIS A 58 -0.98 7.74 -16.41
CA HIS A 58 -0.53 9.02 -15.84
C HIS A 58 -1.31 9.40 -14.56
N GLN A 59 -1.68 8.41 -13.75
CA GLN A 59 -2.46 8.62 -12.53
C GLN A 59 -1.59 8.35 -11.31
N LEU A 60 -1.51 9.34 -10.44
CA LEU A 60 -0.99 9.21 -9.08
C LEU A 60 -2.18 9.36 -8.14
N ARG A 61 -2.47 8.31 -7.37
CA ARG A 61 -3.50 8.30 -6.34
C ARG A 61 -2.81 8.18 -4.99
N MET A 62 -2.97 9.19 -4.15
CA MET A 62 -2.46 9.18 -2.80
C MET A 62 -3.65 9.33 -1.86
N GLY A 63 -3.71 8.47 -0.85
CA GLY A 63 -4.73 8.49 0.17
C GLY A 63 -4.06 8.59 1.52
N VAL A 64 -4.56 9.47 2.37
CA VAL A 64 -4.22 9.49 3.78
C VAL A 64 -5.51 9.36 4.57
N GLY A 65 -5.49 8.51 5.57
CA GLY A 65 -6.64 8.18 6.39
C GLY A 65 -6.24 7.99 7.83
N PHE A 66 -7.19 8.24 8.69
CA PHE A 66 -7.07 8.02 10.11
C PHE A 66 -8.26 7.15 10.54
N LEU A 67 -7.97 6.00 11.13
CA LEU A 67 -8.99 5.14 11.70
C LEU A 67 -9.02 5.38 13.20
N LEU A 68 -10.17 5.83 13.69
CA LEU A 68 -10.52 5.93 15.10
C LEU A 68 -11.36 4.69 15.43
N GLY A 69 -10.84 3.81 16.29
CA GLY A 69 -11.49 2.57 16.72
C GLY A 69 -11.79 2.54 18.21
#